data_AF-A0A2M8EMQ9-F1
#
_entry.id   AF-A0A2M8EMQ9-F1
#
_cell.length_a   1.000
_cell.length_b   1.000
_cell.length_c   1.000
_cell.angle_alpha   90.00
_cell.angle_beta   90.00
_cell.angle_gamma   90.00
#
_symmetry.space_group_name_H-M   'P 1'
#
loop_
_entity.id
_entity.type
_entity.pdbx_description
1 polymer ?
#
loop_
_entity_poly.entity_id
_entity_poly.type
_entity_poly.pdbx_seq_one_letter_code
_entity_poly.pdbx_strand_id
1 'polypeptide(L)'
;MSKFSAFTLIELLIVIVIIGILAGVILVVLNPAAQQRKSAEAVLQANTNKLCLGLFSCAQTTYDPLKCNDMTKIGGIDPVDSPSTSTYDVSATGNVISVTGTLPAGVGSTVACEFTCAYDIVSGDPQRLTQGAGCIL
;
A
#
# COMPACT_ATOMS: atom_id res chain seq x y z
N MET A 1 -55.41 20.60 22.38
CA MET A 1 -55.66 19.14 22.32
C MET A 1 -54.76 18.57 21.22
N SER A 2 -53.58 18.06 21.59
CA SER A 2 -52.58 17.56 20.62
C SER A 2 -52.97 16.17 20.13
N LYS A 3 -53.29 16.08 18.84
CA LYS A 3 -53.72 14.86 18.16
C LYS A 3 -52.48 14.04 17.80
N PHE A 4 -52.19 12.98 18.57
CA PHE A 4 -51.16 12.02 18.20
C PHE A 4 -51.70 11.15 17.05
N SER A 5 -51.08 11.27 15.87
CA SER A 5 -51.35 10.40 14.73
C SER A 5 -50.76 9.02 15.05
N ALA A 6 -51.62 8.01 15.19
CA ALA A 6 -51.20 6.63 15.36
C ALA A 6 -50.64 6.11 14.03
N PHE A 7 -49.40 5.62 14.06
CA PHE A 7 -48.74 4.94 12.94
C PHE A 7 -49.46 3.62 12.67
N THR A 8 -49.75 3.31 11.40
CA THR A 8 -50.43 2.06 11.08
C THR A 8 -49.44 0.89 11.12
N LEU A 9 -49.92 -0.29 11.54
CA LEU A 9 -49.10 -1.51 11.58
C LEU A 9 -48.58 -1.88 10.17
N ILE A 10 -49.35 -1.56 9.12
CA ILE A 10 -48.98 -1.79 7.73
C ILE A 10 -47.88 -0.83 7.24
N GLU A 11 -47.88 0.43 7.69
CA GLU A 11 -46.77 1.37 7.40
C GLU A 11 -45.47 0.89 8.01
N LEU A 12 -45.51 0.37 9.24
CA LEU A 12 -44.29 -0.15 9.86
C LEU A 12 -43.81 -1.42 9.14
N LEU A 13 -44.73 -2.26 8.67
CA LEU A 13 -44.41 -3.50 7.95
C LEU A 13 -43.78 -3.23 6.58
N ILE A 14 -44.28 -2.28 5.79
CA ILE A 14 -43.68 -1.97 4.48
C ILE A 14 -42.30 -1.34 4.63
N VAL A 15 -42.07 -0.53 5.68
CA VAL A 15 -40.78 0.11 5.93
C VAL A 15 -39.69 -0.92 6.23
N ILE A 16 -39.96 -1.93 7.06
CA ILE A 16 -38.97 -2.97 7.34
C ILE A 16 -38.65 -3.81 6.09
N VAL A 17 -39.63 -4.02 5.20
CA VAL A 17 -39.42 -4.72 3.92
C VAL A 17 -38.52 -3.90 2.99
N ILE A 18 -38.78 -2.59 2.87
CA ILE A 18 -37.96 -1.71 2.04
C ILE A 18 -36.53 -1.61 2.58
N ILE A 19 -36.36 -1.44 3.90
CA ILE A 19 -35.03 -1.41 4.54
C ILE A 19 -34.30 -2.74 4.31
N GLY A 20 -34.98 -3.88 4.40
CA GLY A 20 -34.40 -5.19 4.14
C GLY A 20 -33.87 -5.36 2.72
N ILE A 21 -34.62 -4.92 1.71
CA ILE A 21 -34.19 -4.97 0.29
C ILE A 21 -33.00 -4.05 0.06
N LEU A 22 -33.07 -2.81 0.55
CA LEU A 22 -31.98 -1.83 0.39
C LEU A 22 -30.69 -2.28 1.08
N ALA A 23 -30.79 -2.86 2.28
CA ALA A 23 -29.63 -3.39 3.01
C ALA A 23 -28.98 -4.58 2.28
N GLY A 24 -29.78 -5.45 1.66
CA GLY A 24 -29.29 -6.60 0.89
C GLY A 24 -28.43 -6.20 -0.32
N VAL A 25 -28.81 -5.15 -1.05
CA VAL A 25 -28.06 -4.68 -2.23
C VAL A 25 -26.71 -4.06 -1.85
N ILE A 26 -26.66 -3.32 -0.75
CA ILE A 26 -25.43 -2.61 -0.31
C ILE A 26 -24.30 -3.59 0.02
N LEU A 27 -24.62 -4.75 0.61
CA LEU A 27 -23.62 -5.75 0.99
C LEU A 27 -22.91 -6.38 -0.22
N VAL A 28 -23.56 -6.45 -1.38
CA VAL A 28 -22.98 -7.02 -2.60
C VAL A 28 -22.00 -6.04 -3.26
N VAL A 29 -22.19 -4.73 -3.08
CA VAL A 29 -21.40 -3.69 -3.74
C VAL A 29 -20.12 -3.36 -2.96
N LEU A 30 -20.12 -3.53 -1.64
CA LEU A 30 -18.95 -3.25 -0.82
C LEU A 30 -17.95 -4.40 -0.89
N ASN A 31 -16.82 -4.16 -1.56
CA ASN A 31 -15.62 -4.99 -1.45
C ASN A 31 -14.61 -4.31 -0.51
N PRO A 32 -14.76 -4.46 0.83
CA PRO A 32 -13.86 -3.84 1.79
C PRO A 32 -12.42 -4.35 1.65
N ALA A 33 -12.22 -5.58 1.17
CA ALA A 33 -10.91 -6.16 0.98
C ALA A 33 -10.12 -5.44 -0.14
N ALA A 34 -10.75 -5.13 -1.26
CA ALA A 34 -10.12 -4.36 -2.34
C ALA A 34 -9.75 -2.94 -1.90
N GLN A 35 -10.65 -2.28 -1.14
CA GLN A 35 -10.40 -0.93 -0.65
C GLN A 35 -9.25 -0.88 0.37
N GLN A 36 -9.19 -1.85 1.28
CA GLN A 36 -8.08 -1.99 2.22
C GLN A 36 -6.75 -2.27 1.49
N ARG A 37 -6.78 -3.13 0.46
CA ARG A 37 -5.58 -3.42 -0.34
C ARG A 37 -5.05 -2.20 -1.07
N LYS A 38 -5.91 -1.43 -1.74
CA LYS A 38 -5.52 -0.18 -2.39
C LYS A 38 -4.91 0.82 -1.40
N SER A 39 -5.45 0.90 -0.19
CA SER A 39 -4.90 1.77 0.86
C SER A 39 -3.52 1.27 1.33
N ALA A 40 -3.32 -0.03 1.47
CA ALA A 40 -2.04 -0.63 1.82
C ALA A 40 -0.99 -0.39 0.74
N GLU A 41 -1.33 -0.56 -0.53
CA GLU A 41 -0.42 -0.30 -1.66
C GLU A 41 0.03 1.17 -1.72
N ALA A 42 -0.88 2.12 -1.48
CA ALA A 42 -0.54 3.53 -1.43
C ALA A 42 0.44 3.85 -0.29
N VAL A 43 0.27 3.22 0.88
CA VAL A 43 1.19 3.35 2.02
C VAL A 43 2.54 2.70 1.69
N LEU A 44 2.54 1.50 1.11
CA LEU A 44 3.75 0.81 0.66
C LEU A 44 4.54 1.68 -0.33
N GLN A 45 3.87 2.24 -1.33
CA GLN A 45 4.48 3.14 -2.32
C GLN A 45 5.11 4.36 -1.64
N ALA A 46 4.38 5.01 -0.74
CA ALA A 46 4.85 6.19 -0.02
C ALA A 46 6.07 5.88 0.87
N ASN A 47 6.05 4.75 1.57
CA ASN A 47 7.15 4.32 2.43
C ASN A 47 8.38 3.92 1.62
N THR A 48 8.19 3.14 0.55
CA THR A 48 9.28 2.78 -0.37
C THR A 48 9.90 4.02 -0.99
N ASN A 49 9.09 5.01 -1.39
CA ASN A 49 9.60 6.27 -1.94
C ASN A 49 10.48 7.04 -0.93
N LYS A 50 10.14 7.04 0.36
CA LYS A 50 11.00 7.66 1.40
C LYS A 50 12.35 6.95 1.49
N LEU A 51 12.35 5.62 1.44
CA LEU A 51 13.58 4.82 1.47
C LEU A 51 14.42 5.04 0.20
N CYS A 52 13.79 5.15 -0.96
CA CYS A 52 14.46 5.51 -2.22
C CYS A 52 15.16 6.87 -2.14
N LEU A 53 14.50 7.88 -1.55
CA LEU A 53 15.12 9.18 -1.32
C LEU A 53 16.30 9.06 -0.35
N GLY A 54 16.20 8.21 0.67
CA GLY A 54 17.32 7.87 1.57
C GLY A 54 18.50 7.26 0.82
N LEU A 55 18.24 6.29 -0.07
CA LEU A 55 19.25 5.67 -0.93
C LEU A 55 19.94 6.72 -1.83
N PHE A 56 19.16 7.54 -2.54
CA PHE A 56 19.74 8.55 -3.43
C PHE A 56 20.54 9.60 -2.67
N SER A 57 20.07 10.01 -1.49
CA SER A 57 20.82 10.91 -0.61
C SER A 57 22.14 10.27 -0.15
N CYS A 58 22.12 9.00 0.27
CA CYS A 58 23.32 8.28 0.68
C CYS A 58 24.32 8.15 -0.47
N ALA A 59 23.85 7.73 -1.65
CA ALA A 59 24.70 7.53 -2.82
C ALA A 59 25.38 8.82 -3.30
N GLN A 60 24.72 9.97 -3.17
CA GLN A 60 25.25 11.27 -3.59
C GLN A 60 26.16 11.94 -2.55
N THR A 61 26.05 11.55 -1.27
CA THR A 61 26.80 12.19 -0.17
C THR A 61 28.02 11.39 0.28
N THR A 62 28.12 10.12 -0.13
CA THR A 62 29.23 9.25 0.24
C THR A 62 30.22 9.09 -0.92
N TYR A 63 31.49 8.83 -0.58
CA TYR A 63 32.53 8.53 -1.58
C TYR A 63 32.41 7.12 -2.17
N ASP A 64 31.83 6.19 -1.41
CA ASP A 64 31.66 4.79 -1.78
C ASP A 64 30.17 4.39 -1.74
N PRO A 65 29.43 4.56 -2.84
CA PRO A 65 27.98 4.35 -2.87
C PRO A 65 27.59 2.91 -2.55
N LEU A 66 28.47 1.92 -2.76
CA LEU A 66 28.21 0.50 -2.41
C LEU A 66 27.94 0.30 -0.90
N LYS A 67 28.34 1.25 -0.06
CA LYS A 67 28.03 1.22 1.38
C LYS A 67 26.59 1.59 1.71
N CYS A 68 25.81 2.06 0.75
CA CYS A 68 24.38 2.36 0.89
C CYS A 68 23.49 1.12 0.70
N ASN A 69 24.02 -0.07 0.98
CA ASN A 69 23.41 -1.37 0.71
C ASN A 69 22.63 -1.96 1.90
N ASP A 70 22.27 -1.14 2.88
CA ASP A 70 21.56 -1.57 4.09
C ASP A 70 20.68 -0.42 4.60
N MET A 71 19.54 -0.77 5.20
CA MET A 71 18.55 0.17 5.71
C MET A 71 19.16 1.19 6.70
N THR A 72 20.08 0.74 7.56
CA THR A 72 20.74 1.59 8.55
C THR A 72 21.72 2.58 7.91
N LYS A 73 22.28 2.24 6.75
CA LYS A 73 23.28 3.05 6.04
C LYS A 73 22.64 4.14 5.21
N ILE A 74 21.44 3.90 4.70
CA ILE A 74 20.65 4.90 3.98
C ILE A 74 19.89 5.85 4.92
N GLY A 75 20.07 5.71 6.25
CA GLY A 75 19.34 6.50 7.25
C GLY A 75 17.84 6.22 7.27
N GLY A 76 17.42 5.07 6.73
CA GLY A 76 16.03 4.64 6.71
C GLY A 76 15.61 4.12 8.09
N ILE A 77 14.43 4.54 8.54
CA ILE A 77 13.70 3.82 9.58
C ILE A 77 12.89 2.76 8.85
N ASP A 78 13.15 1.49 9.11
CA ASP A 78 12.40 0.38 8.54
C ASP A 78 10.91 0.51 8.92
N PRO A 79 10.00 0.77 7.97
CA PRO A 79 8.57 0.83 8.23
C PRO A 79 7.96 -0.57 8.22
N VAL A 80 8.63 -1.55 8.85
CA VAL A 80 8.17 -2.93 8.96
C VAL A 80 6.72 -2.97 9.45
N ASP A 81 5.93 -3.87 8.84
CA ASP A 81 4.50 -4.01 9.12
C ASP A 81 3.64 -2.74 8.91
N SER A 82 4.15 -1.78 8.13
CA SER A 82 3.42 -0.58 7.74
C SER A 82 3.41 -0.45 6.21
N PRO A 83 2.45 -1.05 5.49
CA PRO A 83 1.24 -1.75 5.95
C PRO A 83 1.50 -3.18 6.50
N SER A 84 0.56 -3.74 7.29
CA SER A 84 0.74 -5.06 7.94
C SER A 84 1.26 -6.13 6.97
N THR A 85 2.26 -6.91 7.39
CA THR A 85 2.96 -7.95 6.60
C THR A 85 3.82 -7.45 5.44
N SER A 86 3.94 -6.13 5.25
CA SER A 86 4.89 -5.60 4.26
C SER A 86 6.32 -5.72 4.75
N THR A 87 7.21 -6.02 3.82
CA THR A 87 8.66 -6.03 4.04
C THR A 87 9.33 -4.97 3.18
N TYR A 88 10.45 -4.43 3.66
CA TYR A 88 11.29 -3.49 2.93
C TYR A 88 12.71 -4.01 2.95
N ASP A 89 13.31 -4.13 1.78
CA ASP A 89 14.68 -4.61 1.63
C ASP A 89 15.54 -3.56 0.93
N VAL A 90 16.80 -3.47 1.34
CA VAL A 90 17.84 -2.71 0.65
C VAL A 90 18.93 -3.71 0.31
N SER A 91 19.23 -3.86 -0.97
CA SER A 91 20.20 -4.83 -1.44
C SER A 91 21.09 -4.25 -2.52
N ALA A 92 22.34 -4.71 -2.58
CA ALA A 92 23.28 -4.34 -3.62
C ALA A 92 23.65 -5.59 -4.43
N THR A 93 23.43 -5.52 -5.74
CA THR A 93 23.81 -6.58 -6.69
C THR A 93 24.74 -5.98 -7.73
N GLY A 94 26.02 -6.35 -7.67
CA GLY A 94 27.04 -5.77 -8.54
C GLY A 94 27.13 -4.26 -8.35
N ASN A 95 26.80 -3.51 -9.40
CA ASN A 95 26.85 -2.05 -9.43
C ASN A 95 25.51 -1.37 -9.14
N VAL A 96 24.45 -2.13 -8.87
CA VAL A 96 23.12 -1.60 -8.65
C VAL A 96 22.71 -1.81 -7.20
N ILE A 97 22.27 -0.74 -6.56
CA ILE A 97 21.66 -0.79 -5.23
C ILE A 97 20.17 -0.56 -5.39
N SER A 98 19.36 -1.46 -4.86
CA SER A 98 17.91 -1.43 -4.97
C SER A 98 17.25 -1.33 -3.60
N VAL A 99 16.17 -0.58 -3.53
CA VAL A 99 15.20 -0.67 -2.43
C VAL A 99 13.94 -1.30 -2.98
N THR A 100 13.46 -2.34 -2.31
CA THR A 100 12.22 -3.04 -2.68
C THR A 100 11.28 -3.09 -1.49
N GLY A 101 10.10 -2.48 -1.64
CA GLY A 101 8.98 -2.67 -0.74
C GLY A 101 8.06 -3.75 -1.28
N THR A 102 7.72 -4.75 -0.48
CA THR A 102 6.88 -5.89 -0.85
C THR A 102 5.65 -5.95 0.03
N LEU A 103 4.47 -5.99 -0.58
CA LEU A 103 3.21 -6.36 0.07
C LEU A 103 2.83 -7.76 -0.41
N PRO A 104 2.75 -8.77 0.47
CA PRO A 104 2.40 -10.12 0.07
C PRO A 104 1.01 -10.17 -0.58
N ALA A 105 0.85 -11.17 -1.45
CA ALA A 105 -0.34 -11.34 -2.25
C ALA A 105 -1.60 -11.36 -1.38
N GLY A 106 -2.61 -10.57 -1.78
CA GLY A 106 -3.91 -10.55 -1.11
C GLY A 106 -4.71 -11.83 -1.39
N VAL A 107 -5.79 -12.03 -0.62
CA VAL A 107 -6.73 -13.13 -0.86
C VAL A 107 -7.27 -13.02 -2.29
N GLY A 108 -6.99 -14.03 -3.12
CA GLY A 108 -7.36 -14.05 -4.54
C GLY A 108 -6.26 -13.64 -5.53
N SER A 109 -5.06 -13.33 -5.07
CA SER A 109 -3.86 -13.13 -5.91
C SER A 109 -2.74 -14.08 -5.47
N THR A 110 -1.91 -14.53 -6.41
CA THR A 110 -0.67 -15.28 -6.14
C THR A 110 0.58 -14.42 -6.30
N VAL A 111 0.41 -13.16 -6.71
CA VAL A 111 1.51 -12.23 -7.01
C VAL A 111 1.55 -11.16 -5.92
N ALA A 112 2.71 -10.98 -5.29
CA ALA A 112 2.96 -9.90 -4.34
C ALA A 112 3.04 -8.57 -5.09
N CYS A 113 2.56 -7.49 -4.46
CA CYS A 113 2.74 -6.15 -4.99
C CYS A 113 4.09 -5.62 -4.54
N GLU A 114 4.94 -5.25 -5.49
CA GLU A 114 6.28 -4.75 -5.23
C GLU A 114 6.44 -3.33 -5.77
N PHE A 115 7.18 -2.50 -5.04
CA PHE A 115 7.70 -1.24 -5.55
C PHE A 115 9.20 -1.26 -5.40
N THR A 116 9.91 -0.93 -6.48
CA THR A 116 11.37 -0.94 -6.51
C THR A 116 11.92 0.35 -7.07
N CYS A 117 12.97 0.87 -6.45
CA CYS A 117 13.83 1.88 -7.04
C CYS A 117 15.26 1.37 -6.99
N ALA A 118 16.12 1.94 -7.82
CA ALA A 118 17.52 1.52 -7.89
C ALA A 118 18.45 2.70 -8.15
N TYR A 119 19.71 2.53 -7.82
CA TYR A 119 20.79 3.45 -8.13
C TYR A 119 21.93 2.66 -8.79
N ASP A 120 22.30 3.05 -10.01
CA ASP A 120 23.44 2.47 -10.71
C ASP A 120 24.69 3.31 -10.39
N ILE A 121 25.68 2.69 -9.74
CA ILE A 121 26.89 3.40 -9.31
C ILE A 121 27.87 3.70 -10.45
N VAL A 122 27.71 3.05 -11.61
CA VAL A 122 28.57 3.27 -12.80
C VAL A 122 28.05 4.45 -13.60
N SER A 123 26.74 4.49 -13.83
CA SER A 123 26.13 5.60 -14.57
C SER A 123 25.84 6.81 -13.66
N GLY A 124 25.73 6.59 -12.34
CA GLY A 124 25.39 7.62 -11.37
C GLY A 124 23.91 8.01 -11.38
N ASP A 125 23.07 7.22 -12.07
CA ASP A 125 21.67 7.58 -12.32
C ASP A 125 20.72 6.95 -11.29
N PRO A 126 19.89 7.76 -10.61
CA PRO A 126 18.80 7.23 -9.81
C PRO A 126 17.65 6.76 -10.71
N GLN A 127 17.32 5.48 -10.64
CA GLN A 127 16.12 4.89 -11.23
C GLN A 127 14.92 5.18 -10.35
N ARG A 128 13.90 5.84 -10.92
CA ARG A 128 12.68 6.21 -10.19
C ARG A 128 11.94 4.97 -9.71
N LEU A 129 11.13 5.17 -8.66
CA LEU A 129 10.24 4.13 -8.14
C LEU A 129 9.36 3.57 -9.26
N THR A 130 9.47 2.27 -9.48
CA THR A 130 8.73 1.51 -10.47
C THR A 130 7.83 0.51 -9.74
N GLN A 131 6.61 0.35 -10.23
CA GLN A 131 5.66 -0.62 -9.73
C GLN A 131 5.92 -1.99 -10.39
N GLY A 132 6.03 -3.03 -9.57
CA GLY A 132 6.14 -4.43 -9.99
C GLY A 132 4.78 -5.05 -10.34
N ALA A 133 4.78 -6.35 -10.62
CA ALA A 133 3.53 -7.08 -10.89
C ALA A 133 2.67 -7.18 -9.62
N GLY A 134 1.37 -7.46 -9.77
CA GLY A 134 0.48 -7.80 -8.64
C GLY A 134 -0.11 -6.61 -7.86
N CYS A 135 0.29 -5.37 -8.15
CA CYS A 135 -0.35 -4.19 -7.60
C CYS A 135 -1.66 -3.86 -8.36
N ILE A 136 -2.63 -3.28 -7.67
CA ILE A 136 -3.97 -2.95 -8.19
C ILE A 136 -4.06 -1.47 -8.61
N LEU A 137 -3.07 -0.65 -8.23
CA LEU A 137 -2.93 0.77 -8.62
C LEU A 137 -2.44 0.99 -10.05
#